data_AF-A0A835HHJ3-F1
#
_entry.id   AF-A0A835HHJ3-F1
#
_cell.length_a   1.000
_cell.length_b   1.000
_cell.length_c   1.000
_cell.angle_alpha   90.00
_cell.angle_beta   90.00
_cell.angle_gamma   90.00
#
_symmetry.space_group_name_H-M   'P 1'
#
loop_
_entity.id
_entity.type
_entity.pdbx_description
1 polymer ?
#
loop_
_entity_poly.entity_id
_entity_poly.type
_entity_poly.pdbx_seq_one_letter_code
_entity_poly.pdbx_strand_id
1 'polypeptide(L)'
;MWAFGSSGRLPKVEAILDKDEFSLEELLDEDEVIQECKALNSRLVNFFRDRAQVEQLVRYIVEEAPEDADNKRAFKFPFIACEIFTCEIDVILKTLVEEDELMNLLFSFLEPKHSHSTMLAGYFSKVVVCLMLRKTIQLMSYVEVSYCFKLNTLFRRIRCY
;
A
#
# COMPACT_ATOMS: atom_id res chain seq x y z
N MET A 1 46.62 3.17 18.75
CA MET A 1 45.71 2.91 19.89
C MET A 1 44.97 4.23 20.17
N TRP A 2 43.66 4.43 20.05
CA TRP A 2 42.46 3.57 19.97
C TRP A 2 41.42 4.16 18.99
N ALA A 3 40.35 3.38 18.78
CA ALA A 3 39.43 3.29 17.64
C ALA A 3 38.55 4.50 17.28
N PHE A 4 38.37 4.68 15.96
CA PHE A 4 37.16 5.24 15.35
C PHE A 4 35.98 4.34 15.71
N GLY A 5 35.11 4.80 16.61
CA GLY A 5 33.81 4.21 16.86
C GLY A 5 32.77 4.70 15.85
N SER A 6 33.00 4.46 14.56
CA SER A 6 31.89 4.42 13.61
C SER A 6 31.14 3.15 13.97
N SER A 7 30.07 3.28 14.76
CA SER A 7 29.14 2.18 15.00
C SER A 7 28.62 1.75 13.63
N GLY A 8 29.20 0.68 13.08
CA GLY A 8 28.66 -0.03 11.94
C GLY A 8 27.31 -0.55 12.37
N ARG A 9 26.27 0.25 12.15
CA ARG A 9 24.89 -0.20 12.21
C ARG A 9 24.77 -1.12 11.01
N LEU A 10 24.62 -2.42 11.25
CA LEU A 10 24.13 -3.32 10.21
C LEU A 10 22.86 -2.69 9.61
N PRO A 11 22.63 -2.78 8.29
CA PRO A 11 21.36 -2.36 7.70
C PRO A 11 20.25 -3.04 8.49
N LYS A 12 19.49 -2.26 9.27
CA LYS A 12 18.59 -2.86 10.27
C LYS A 12 17.50 -3.68 9.62
N VAL A 13 17.15 -3.34 8.39
CA VAL A 13 16.23 -4.08 7.54
C VAL A 13 16.70 -5.53 7.35
N GLU A 14 17.97 -5.76 7.00
CA GLU A 14 18.51 -7.12 6.86
C GLU A 14 18.48 -7.88 8.18
N ALA A 15 18.83 -7.22 9.29
CA ALA A 15 18.78 -7.83 10.61
C ALA A 15 17.35 -8.24 11.03
N ILE A 16 16.32 -7.54 10.55
CA ILE A 16 14.91 -7.94 10.76
C ILE A 16 14.56 -9.11 9.84
N LEU A 17 14.96 -9.06 8.57
CA LEU A 17 14.70 -10.11 7.59
C LEU A 17 15.42 -11.44 7.92
N ASP A 18 16.46 -11.40 8.76
CA ASP A 18 17.18 -12.56 9.28
C ASP A 18 16.50 -13.24 10.48
N LYS A 19 15.45 -12.64 11.05
CA LYS A 19 14.68 -13.28 12.13
C LYS A 19 13.81 -14.40 11.57
N ASP A 20 13.62 -15.45 12.37
CA ASP A 20 12.70 -16.56 12.03
C ASP A 20 11.25 -16.06 11.88
N GLU A 21 10.85 -15.11 12.73
CA GLU A 21 9.54 -14.45 12.69
C GLU A 21 9.73 -12.93 12.86
N PHE A 22 9.11 -12.15 11.97
CA PHE A 22 9.04 -10.69 12.07
C PHE A 22 7.70 -10.20 11.49
N SER A 23 7.30 -9.00 11.91
CA SER A 23 6.08 -8.35 11.45
C SER A 23 6.33 -7.33 10.33
N LEU A 24 5.28 -7.02 9.57
CA LEU A 24 5.29 -5.92 8.61
C LEU A 24 5.63 -4.60 9.33
N GLU A 25 5.03 -4.39 10.50
CA GLU A 25 5.15 -3.17 11.28
C GLU A 25 6.58 -2.93 11.76
N GLU A 26 7.33 -3.98 12.07
CA GLU A 26 8.77 -3.88 12.37
C GLU A 26 9.55 -3.32 11.17
N LEU A 27 9.27 -3.78 9.96
CA LEU A 27 9.91 -3.27 8.75
C LEU A 27 9.48 -1.83 8.45
N LEU A 28 8.20 -1.50 8.59
CA LEU A 28 7.68 -0.15 8.37
C LEU A 28 8.20 0.87 9.41
N ASP A 29 8.66 0.38 10.57
CA ASP A 29 9.26 1.22 11.59
C ASP A 29 10.72 1.56 11.32
N GLU A 30 11.38 0.89 10.38
CA GLU A 30 12.78 1.18 10.04
C GLU A 30 12.91 2.39 9.11
N ASP A 31 13.82 3.31 9.45
CA ASP A 31 14.03 4.56 8.72
C ASP A 31 14.54 4.32 7.28
N GLU A 32 15.25 3.21 7.06
CA GLU A 32 15.87 2.85 5.78
C GLU A 32 14.93 2.04 4.86
N VAL A 33 13.73 1.65 5.31
CA VAL A 33 12.84 0.73 4.56
C VAL A 33 12.48 1.25 3.16
N ILE A 34 12.20 2.55 3.02
CA ILE A 34 11.92 3.17 1.72
C ILE A 34 13.17 3.17 0.83
N GLN A 35 14.35 3.42 1.42
CA GLN A 35 15.61 3.46 0.67
C GLN A 35 15.98 2.06 0.16
N GLU A 36 15.83 1.02 0.98
CA GLU A 36 16.04 -0.38 0.60
C GLU A 36 15.05 -0.85 -0.48
N CYS A 37 13.79 -0.42 -0.39
CA CYS A 37 12.80 -0.62 -1.46
C CYS A 37 13.26 0.01 -2.79
N LYS A 38 13.72 1.27 -2.76
CA LYS A 38 14.24 1.97 -3.95
C LYS A 38 15.54 1.36 -4.48
N ALA A 39 16.35 0.77 -3.60
CA ALA A 39 17.53 0.01 -3.95
C ALA A 39 17.20 -1.39 -4.51
N LEU A 40 15.91 -1.76 -4.59
CA LEU A 40 15.43 -3.05 -5.07
C LEU A 40 16.02 -4.22 -4.27
N ASN A 41 16.12 -4.07 -2.95
CA ASN A 41 16.50 -5.15 -2.06
C ASN A 41 15.60 -6.37 -2.29
N SER A 42 16.17 -7.45 -2.80
CA SER A 42 15.40 -8.58 -3.31
C SER A 42 14.60 -9.29 -2.21
N ARG A 43 15.15 -9.40 -0.99
CA ARG A 43 14.45 -10.01 0.15
C ARG A 43 13.28 -9.16 0.59
N LEU A 44 13.50 -7.85 0.73
CA LEU A 44 12.47 -6.90 1.13
C LEU A 44 11.34 -6.82 0.09
N VAL A 45 11.68 -6.73 -1.20
CA VAL A 45 10.71 -6.70 -2.29
C VAL A 45 9.93 -8.01 -2.38
N ASN A 46 10.59 -9.16 -2.17
CA ASN A 46 9.92 -10.46 -2.14
C ASN A 46 8.95 -10.59 -0.97
N PHE A 47 9.23 -9.96 0.17
CA PHE A 47 8.28 -9.87 1.28
C PHE A 47 7.10 -8.95 0.94
N PHE A 48 7.35 -7.72 0.51
CA PHE A 48 6.27 -6.75 0.25
C PHE A 48 5.36 -7.11 -0.92
N ARG A 49 5.81 -7.91 -1.88
CA ARG A 49 4.97 -8.33 -3.00
C ARG A 49 3.92 -9.37 -2.60
N ASP A 50 4.04 -9.99 -1.43
CA ASP A 50 3.06 -10.98 -0.97
C ASP A 50 1.70 -10.33 -0.73
N ARG A 51 0.62 -11.03 -1.13
CA ARG A 51 -0.75 -10.52 -1.08
C ARG A 51 -1.10 -9.90 0.27
N ALA A 52 -0.81 -10.60 1.37
CA ALA A 52 -1.14 -10.15 2.73
C ALA A 52 -0.45 -8.82 3.07
N GLN A 53 0.79 -8.62 2.61
CA GLN A 53 1.52 -7.38 2.84
C GLN A 53 0.93 -6.25 2.02
N VAL A 54 0.64 -6.49 0.74
CA VAL A 54 -0.01 -5.49 -0.13
C VAL A 54 -1.38 -5.10 0.42
N GLU A 55 -2.18 -6.06 0.88
CA GLU A 55 -3.47 -5.80 1.52
C GLU A 55 -3.33 -4.88 2.73
N GLN A 56 -2.42 -5.20 3.64
CA GLN A 56 -2.21 -4.41 4.85
C GLN A 56 -1.69 -2.99 4.52
N LEU A 57 -0.81 -2.86 3.53
CA LEU A 57 -0.37 -1.55 3.02
C LEU A 57 -1.55 -0.74 2.45
N VAL A 58 -2.47 -1.37 1.72
CA VAL A 58 -3.69 -0.69 1.25
C VAL A 58 -4.56 -0.25 2.43
N ARG A 59 -4.76 -1.11 3.45
CA ARG A 59 -5.52 -0.75 4.66
C ARG A 59 -4.94 0.47 5.37
N TYR A 60 -3.62 0.60 5.44
CA TYR A 60 -2.98 1.80 5.98
C TYR A 60 -3.32 3.08 5.21
N ILE A 61 -3.68 2.98 3.94
CA ILE A 61 -4.01 4.13 3.09
C ILE A 61 -5.50 4.44 3.10
N VAL A 62 -6.38 3.43 3.23
CA VAL A 62 -7.83 3.61 3.08
C VAL A 62 -8.61 3.56 4.37
N GLU A 63 -8.08 2.96 5.43
CA GLU A 63 -8.74 2.82 6.72
C GLU A 63 -8.14 3.77 7.76
N GLU A 64 -9.02 4.58 8.36
CA GLU A 64 -8.68 5.39 9.53
C GLU A 64 -8.17 4.50 10.67
N ALA A 65 -7.18 5.01 11.39
CA ALA A 65 -6.70 4.35 12.58
C ALA A 65 -7.81 4.34 13.66
N PRO A 66 -7.99 3.25 14.42
CA PRO A 66 -8.81 3.26 15.62
C PRO A 66 -8.42 4.39 16.58
N GLU A 67 -9.37 4.91 17.35
CA GLU A 67 -9.11 6.02 18.29
C GLU A 67 -8.04 5.71 19.34
N ASP A 68 -7.87 4.43 19.68
CA ASP A 68 -6.89 3.91 20.64
C ASP A 68 -5.58 3.44 19.99
N ALA A 69 -5.43 3.60 18.68
CA ALA A 69 -4.25 3.15 17.96
C ALA A 69 -3.02 4.04 18.25
N ASP A 70 -1.84 3.44 18.21
CA ASP A 70 -0.57 4.17 18.33
C ASP A 70 -0.37 5.17 17.17
N ASN A 71 0.38 6.23 17.44
CA ASN A 71 0.76 7.28 16.48
C ASN A 71 1.40 6.70 15.21
N LYS A 72 2.09 5.56 15.30
CA LYS A 72 2.65 4.90 14.11
C LYS A 72 1.54 4.44 13.15
N ARG A 73 0.46 3.84 13.66
CA ARG A 73 -0.69 3.41 12.85
C ARG A 73 -1.44 4.60 12.25
N ALA A 74 -1.52 5.71 12.98
CA ALA A 74 -2.21 6.92 12.55
C ALA A 74 -1.41 7.71 11.49
N PHE A 75 -0.08 7.77 11.60
CA PHE A 75 0.74 8.69 10.77
C PHE A 75 1.88 8.01 10.02
N LYS A 76 2.70 7.20 10.68
CA LYS A 76 3.92 6.62 10.07
C LYS A 76 3.56 5.57 9.02
N PHE A 77 2.77 4.57 9.37
CA PHE A 77 2.46 3.45 8.47
C PHE A 77 1.70 3.88 7.20
N PRO A 78 0.68 4.77 7.27
CA PRO A 78 0.06 5.33 6.07
C PRO A 78 1.06 6.04 5.14
N PHE A 79 1.99 6.82 5.72
CA PHE A 79 3.04 7.49 4.97
C PHE A 79 3.98 6.49 4.29
N ILE A 80 4.52 5.52 5.03
CA ILE A 80 5.46 4.52 4.47
C ILE A 80 4.75 3.66 3.41
N ALA A 81 3.50 3.24 3.64
CA ALA A 81 2.73 2.47 2.66
C ALA A 81 2.52 3.24 1.35
N CYS A 82 2.17 4.51 1.45
CA CYS A 82 2.07 5.38 0.28
C CYS A 82 3.41 5.50 -0.46
N GLU A 83 4.52 5.63 0.26
CA GLU A 83 5.85 5.69 -0.35
C GLU A 83 6.22 4.37 -1.03
N ILE A 84 5.93 3.21 -0.45
CA ILE A 84 6.20 1.90 -1.06
C ILE A 84 5.49 1.75 -2.41
N PHE A 85 4.19 2.07 -2.49
CA PHE A 85 3.47 2.03 -3.78
C PHE A 85 4.01 3.05 -4.79
N THR A 86 4.43 4.22 -4.30
CA THR A 86 4.93 5.30 -5.17
C THR A 86 6.42 5.21 -5.47
N CYS A 87 7.11 4.18 -4.95
CA CYS A 87 8.43 3.75 -5.42
C CYS A 87 8.38 3.07 -6.79
N GLU A 88 7.19 2.79 -7.33
CA GLU A 88 6.96 2.22 -8.67
C GLU A 88 7.58 0.82 -8.88
N ILE A 89 7.74 0.05 -7.80
CA ILE A 89 8.27 -1.31 -7.85
C ILE A 89 7.25 -2.22 -8.54
N ASP A 90 7.58 -2.66 -9.76
CA ASP A 90 6.63 -3.31 -10.68
C ASP A 90 5.92 -4.54 -10.08
N VAL A 91 6.65 -5.38 -9.33
CA VAL A 91 6.08 -6.61 -8.75
C VAL A 91 5.07 -6.33 -7.64
N ILE A 92 5.26 -5.29 -6.84
CA ILE A 92 4.31 -4.88 -5.79
C ILE A 92 3.07 -4.28 -6.45
N LEU A 93 3.26 -3.42 -7.46
CA LEU A 93 2.15 -2.85 -8.22
C LEU A 93 1.35 -3.92 -8.97
N LYS A 94 2.00 -4.96 -9.50
CA LYS A 94 1.32 -6.11 -10.14
C LYS A 94 0.42 -6.83 -9.16
N THR A 95 0.92 -7.19 -7.98
CA THR A 95 0.10 -7.83 -6.95
C THR A 95 -1.15 -6.99 -6.64
N LEU A 96 -1.00 -5.67 -6.49
CA LEU A 96 -2.14 -4.79 -6.24
C LEU A 96 -3.18 -4.82 -7.37
N VAL A 97 -2.76 -4.70 -8.64
CA VAL A 97 -3.70 -4.52 -9.77
C VAL A 97 -4.23 -5.82 -10.37
N GLU A 98 -3.57 -6.95 -10.13
CA GLU A 98 -4.00 -8.28 -10.62
C GLU A 98 -5.01 -8.93 -9.67
N GLU A 99 -5.17 -8.39 -8.46
CA GLU A 99 -6.05 -8.92 -7.43
C GLU A 99 -7.28 -8.02 -7.26
N ASP A 100 -8.43 -8.48 -7.77
CA ASP A 100 -9.69 -7.73 -7.75
C ASP A 100 -10.09 -7.29 -6.33
N GLU A 101 -9.87 -8.15 -5.33
CA GLU A 101 -10.16 -7.83 -3.93
C GLU A 101 -9.30 -6.68 -3.38
N LEU A 102 -8.03 -6.59 -3.80
CA LEU A 102 -7.14 -5.49 -3.38
C LEU A 102 -7.52 -4.18 -4.06
N MET A 103 -7.87 -4.24 -5.35
CA MET A 103 -8.40 -3.08 -6.08
C MET A 103 -9.73 -2.61 -5.48
N ASN A 104 -10.64 -3.54 -5.15
CA ASN A 104 -11.90 -3.22 -4.47
C ASN A 104 -11.65 -2.59 -3.10
N LEU A 105 -10.69 -3.09 -2.33
CA LEU A 105 -10.29 -2.51 -1.05
C LEU A 105 -9.74 -1.09 -1.24
N LEU A 106 -8.83 -0.87 -2.19
CA LEU A 106 -8.29 0.46 -2.47
C LEU A 106 -9.40 1.44 -2.85
N PHE A 107 -10.30 1.05 -3.75
CA PHE A 107 -11.38 1.92 -4.23
C PHE A 107 -12.58 2.01 -3.29
N SER A 108 -12.64 1.20 -2.22
CA SER A 108 -13.61 1.36 -1.13
C SER A 108 -13.53 2.74 -0.48
N PHE A 109 -12.36 3.40 -0.57
CA PHE A 109 -12.14 4.78 -0.17
C PHE A 109 -13.12 5.79 -0.80
N LEU A 110 -13.69 5.47 -1.97
CA LEU A 110 -14.65 6.32 -2.66
C LEU A 110 -16.10 6.06 -2.25
N GLU A 111 -16.37 5.10 -1.37
CA GLU A 111 -17.73 4.79 -0.96
C GLU A 111 -18.30 5.89 -0.04
N PRO A 112 -19.55 6.35 -0.25
CA PRO A 112 -20.13 7.50 0.46
C PRO A 112 -20.22 7.38 1.98
N LYS A 113 -20.08 6.16 2.52
CA LYS A 113 -20.21 5.86 3.94
C LYS A 113 -18.92 6.05 4.72
N HIS A 114 -17.79 6.18 4.03
CA HIS A 114 -16.49 6.31 4.70
C HIS A 114 -16.13 7.78 4.88
N SER A 115 -15.99 8.20 6.14
CA SER A 115 -15.35 9.47 6.49
C SER A 115 -13.84 9.24 6.54
N HIS A 116 -13.10 9.98 5.72
CA HIS A 116 -11.64 9.91 5.68
C HIS A 116 -11.02 11.27 6.01
N SER A 117 -9.85 11.23 6.62
CA SER A 117 -9.00 12.36 6.89
C SER A 117 -8.40 12.91 5.60
N THR A 118 -8.10 14.21 5.59
CA THR A 118 -7.44 14.87 4.46
C THR A 118 -6.10 14.24 4.10
N MET A 119 -5.40 13.67 5.10
CA MET A 119 -4.12 13.01 4.91
C MET A 119 -4.27 11.70 4.11
N LEU A 120 -5.17 10.80 4.51
CA LEU A 120 -5.42 9.57 3.78
C LEU A 120 -5.93 9.85 2.36
N ALA A 121 -6.76 10.87 2.17
CA ALA A 121 -7.19 11.30 0.84
C ALA A 121 -6.01 11.71 -0.07
N GLY A 122 -5.01 12.39 0.50
CA GLY A 122 -3.76 12.72 -0.19
C GLY A 122 -2.97 11.48 -0.60
N TYR A 123 -2.81 10.51 0.30
CA TYR A 123 -2.10 9.25 0.02
C TYR A 123 -2.83 8.40 -1.02
N PHE A 124 -4.14 8.21 -0.86
CA PHE A 124 -4.99 7.54 -1.83
C PHE A 124 -4.83 8.17 -3.22
N SER A 125 -4.95 9.50 -3.32
CA SER A 125 -4.79 10.21 -4.59
C SER A 125 -3.42 9.96 -5.21
N LYS A 126 -2.34 10.02 -4.42
CA LYS A 126 -0.97 9.77 -4.89
C LYS A 126 -0.80 8.36 -5.43
N VAL A 127 -1.35 7.34 -4.77
CA VAL A 127 -1.31 5.95 -5.24
C VAL A 127 -2.11 5.76 -6.51
N VAL A 128 -3.33 6.31 -6.61
CA VAL A 128 -4.13 6.23 -7.83
C VAL A 128 -3.44 6.92 -9.01
N VAL A 129 -2.79 8.07 -8.79
CA VAL A 129 -1.97 8.73 -9.82
C VAL A 129 -0.80 7.85 -10.25
N CYS A 130 -0.11 7.19 -9.31
CA CYS A 130 0.94 6.22 -9.63
C CYS A 130 0.40 5.07 -10.51
N LEU A 131 -0.75 4.50 -10.16
CA LEU A 131 -1.40 3.45 -10.96
C LEU A 131 -1.82 3.95 -12.35
N MET A 132 -2.35 5.17 -12.45
CA MET A 132 -2.67 5.79 -13.74
C MET A 132 -1.44 5.94 -14.63
N LEU A 133 -0.25 6.19 -14.06
CA LEU A 133 1.00 6.35 -14.81
C LEU A 133 1.68 5.02 -15.14
N ARG A 134 1.63 4.03 -14.23
CA ARG A 134 2.43 2.80 -14.31
C ARG A 134 1.62 1.55 -14.70
N LYS A 135 0.31 1.56 -14.47
CA LYS A 135 -0.62 0.43 -14.64
C LYS A 135 -1.94 0.88 -15.29
N THR A 136 -1.87 1.83 -16.23
CA THR A 136 -3.06 2.47 -16.84
C THR A 136 -4.05 1.44 -17.40
N ILE A 137 -3.57 0.41 -18.09
CA ILE A 137 -4.44 -0.58 -18.74
C ILE A 137 -5.24 -1.35 -17.69
N GLN A 138 -4.58 -1.84 -16.64
CA GLN A 138 -5.23 -2.60 -15.56
C GLN A 138 -6.22 -1.72 -14.79
N LEU A 139 -5.81 -0.48 -14.46
CA LEU A 139 -6.67 0.46 -13.76
C LEU A 139 -7.90 0.83 -14.60
N MET A 140 -7.73 1.11 -15.89
CA MET A 140 -8.85 1.41 -16.78
C MET A 140 -9.77 0.20 -16.95
N SER A 141 -9.22 -1.02 -17.05
CA SER A 141 -10.01 -2.25 -17.10
C SER A 141 -10.86 -2.43 -15.84
N TYR A 142 -10.27 -2.21 -14.66
CA TYR A 142 -11.01 -2.24 -13.38
C TYR A 142 -12.14 -1.19 -13.34
N VAL A 143 -11.84 0.04 -13.75
CA VAL A 143 -12.82 1.14 -13.83
C VAL A 143 -13.96 0.77 -14.77
N GLU A 144 -13.67 0.33 -15.99
CA GLU A 144 -14.67 -0.09 -16.97
C GLU A 144 -15.59 -1.18 -16.41
N VAL A 145 -15.04 -2.23 -15.79
CA VAL A 145 -15.83 -3.30 -15.17
C VAL A 145 -16.69 -2.75 -14.02
N SER A 146 -16.11 -1.94 -13.14
CA SER A 146 -16.79 -1.38 -11.96
C SER A 146 -17.96 -0.46 -12.32
N TYR A 147 -17.77 0.44 -13.30
CA TYR A 147 -18.83 1.33 -13.76
C TYR A 147 -19.83 0.61 -14.66
N CYS A 148 -19.39 -0.35 -15.48
CA CYS A 148 -20.29 -1.21 -16.27
C CYS A 148 -21.20 -2.03 -15.35
N PHE A 149 -20.70 -2.53 -14.22
CA PHE A 149 -21.52 -3.24 -13.24
C PHE A 149 -22.54 -2.33 -12.56
N LYS A 150 -22.13 -1.11 -12.16
CA LYS A 150 -23.06 -0.11 -11.59
C LYS A 150 -24.13 0.31 -12.60
N LEU A 151 -23.76 0.54 -13.87
CA LEU A 151 -24.70 0.86 -14.94
C LEU A 151 -25.62 -0.32 -15.26
N ASN A 152 -25.11 -1.56 -15.37
CA ASN A 152 -25.96 -2.74 -15.60
C ASN A 152 -26.92 -3.01 -14.43
N THR A 153 -26.49 -2.79 -13.20
CA THR A 153 -27.36 -2.87 -12.01
C THR A 153 -28.45 -1.80 -12.06
N LEU A 154 -28.12 -0.57 -12.48
CA LEU A 154 -29.09 0.50 -12.70
C LEU A 154 -30.07 0.16 -13.84
N PHE A 155 -29.59 -0.34 -14.98
CA PHE A 155 -30.43 -0.74 -16.11
C PHE A 155 -31.34 -1.92 -15.77
N ARG A 156 -30.87 -2.91 -15.01
CA ARG A 156 -31.72 -3.99 -14.48
C ARG A 156 -32.80 -3.45 -13.54
N ARG A 157 -32.48 -2.48 -12.69
CA ARG A 157 -33.47 -1.83 -11.82
C ARG A 157 -34.51 -1.01 -12.60
N ILE A 158 -34.11 -0.32 -13.68
CA ILE A 158 -35.04 0.45 -14.53
C ILE A 158 -35.95 -0.47 -15.35
N ARG A 159 -35.44 -1.62 -15.82
CA ARG A 159 -36.20 -2.57 -16.65
C ARG A 159 -37.16 -3.46 -15.85
N CYS A 160 -37.13 -3.39 -14.52
CA CYS A 160 -38.09 -4.03 -13.61
C CYS A 160 -39.24 -3.11 -13.19
N TYR A 161 -39.38 -1.92 -13.80
CA TYR A 161 -40.54 -1.04 -13.69
C TYR A 161 -41.20 -0.85 -15.06
#